data_AF-A0A9P9Y431-F1
#
_entry.id   AF-A0A9P9Y431-F1
#
_cell.length_a   1.000
_cell.length_b   1.000
_cell.length_c   1.000
_cell.angle_alpha   90.00
_cell.angle_beta   90.00
_cell.angle_gamma   90.00
#
_symmetry.space_group_name_H-M   'P 1'
#
loop_
_entity.id
_entity.type
_entity.pdbx_description
1 polymer ?
#
loop_
_entity_poly.entity_id
_entity_poly.type
_entity_poly.pdbx_seq_one_letter_code
_entity_poly.pdbx_strand_id
1 'polypeptide(L)'
;MTEAQPPNVVEGATTGDFEDEQSQKPSSAEDRKAASALASLDAAAPNDTDKAAQNIDQAAVNKAMGGAGGGAGGGASHETAAAAPKKSVKVDAADVSLLVDQLLLAKPKATELLKAHDGDAVKAMRAYVAA
;
A
#
# COMPACT_ATOMS: atom_id res chain seq x y z
N MET A 1 39.15 -26.57 31.30
CA MET A 1 38.02 -25.69 31.61
C MET A 1 37.09 -25.73 30.43
N THR A 2 36.04 -26.55 30.51
CA THR A 2 35.01 -26.66 29.47
C THR A 2 33.71 -26.98 30.20
N GLU A 3 33.01 -25.93 30.62
CA GLU A 3 31.65 -26.08 31.13
C GLU A 3 30.72 -26.17 29.92
N ALA A 4 29.98 -27.28 29.82
CA ALA A 4 29.05 -27.50 28.72
C ALA A 4 27.86 -26.54 28.86
N GLN A 5 27.53 -25.85 27.76
CA GLN A 5 26.47 -24.85 27.68
C GLN A 5 25.11 -25.47 28.04
N PRO A 6 24.25 -24.78 28.82
CA PRO A 6 22.91 -25.28 29.13
C PRO A 6 22.05 -25.37 27.86
N PRO A 7 21.18 -26.40 27.74
CA PRO A 7 20.46 -26.74 26.50
C PRO A 7 19.45 -25.69 26.02
N ASN A 8 19.31 -24.57 26.74
CA ASN A 8 18.32 -23.53 26.49
C ASN A 8 18.90 -22.32 25.77
N VAL A 9 20.21 -22.30 25.49
CA VAL A 9 20.88 -21.18 24.82
C VAL A 9 21.61 -21.71 23.59
N VAL A 10 21.00 -21.49 22.44
CA VAL A 10 21.63 -21.71 21.12
C VAL A 10 22.17 -20.35 20.66
N GLU A 11 23.49 -20.18 20.64
CA GLU A 11 24.13 -19.02 20.01
C GLU A 11 23.87 -19.08 18.49
N GLY A 12 23.00 -18.19 18.01
CA GLY A 12 22.56 -18.12 16.62
C GLY A 12 21.13 -17.59 16.40
N ALA A 13 20.34 -17.43 17.46
CA ALA A 13 18.91 -17.04 17.37
C ALA A 13 18.62 -15.57 16.98
N THR A 14 19.58 -14.81 16.45
CA THR A 14 19.34 -13.42 16.00
C THR A 14 19.90 -13.10 14.61
N THR A 15 20.24 -14.10 13.80
CA THR A 15 20.77 -13.82 12.44
C THR A 15 20.36 -14.91 11.45
N GLY A 16 19.11 -14.91 11.02
CA GLY A 16 18.73 -15.68 9.82
C GLY A 16 17.31 -16.23 9.75
N ASP A 17 16.28 -15.46 10.13
CA ASP A 17 14.89 -15.78 9.75
C ASP A 17 14.09 -14.46 9.63
N PHE A 18 14.38 -13.70 8.58
CA PHE A 18 13.56 -12.57 8.12
C PHE A 18 13.15 -12.75 6.65
N GLU A 19 13.19 -13.98 6.13
CA GLU A 19 12.79 -14.30 4.75
C GLU A 19 11.63 -15.29 4.70
N ASP A 20 10.61 -15.10 5.53
CA ASP A 20 9.28 -15.63 5.20
C ASP A 20 8.19 -14.72 5.77
N GLU A 21 7.95 -13.62 5.07
CA GLU A 21 6.78 -12.75 5.22
C GLU A 21 5.49 -13.44 4.72
N GLN A 22 5.42 -14.77 4.82
CA GLN A 22 4.22 -15.57 4.59
C GLN A 22 3.57 -15.84 5.94
N SER A 23 2.74 -14.89 6.36
CA SER A 23 1.59 -15.09 7.25
C SER A 23 1.68 -16.35 8.11
N GLN A 24 2.36 -16.23 9.26
CA GLN A 24 2.62 -17.29 10.26
C GLN A 24 1.54 -18.38 10.21
N LYS A 25 1.78 -19.43 9.42
CA LYS A 25 0.82 -20.51 9.29
C LYS A 25 0.78 -21.22 10.65
N PRO A 26 -0.38 -21.32 11.31
CA PRO A 26 -0.49 -21.97 12.61
C PRO A 26 0.12 -23.37 12.57
N SER A 27 1.14 -23.60 13.38
CA SER A 27 1.94 -24.83 13.40
C SER A 27 1.21 -26.01 14.06
N SER A 28 0.14 -25.74 14.82
CA SER A 28 -0.69 -26.76 15.48
C SER A 28 -2.16 -26.73 15.03
N ALA A 29 -2.89 -27.84 15.23
CA ALA A 29 -4.32 -27.94 14.92
C ALA A 29 -5.18 -27.04 15.82
N GLU A 30 -4.74 -26.84 17.07
CA GLU A 30 -5.41 -25.95 18.02
C GLU A 30 -5.23 -24.48 17.62
N ASP A 31 -4.03 -24.09 17.16
CA ASP A 31 -3.77 -22.73 16.68
C ASP A 31 -4.58 -22.39 15.43
N ARG A 32 -4.83 -23.37 14.53
CA ARG A 32 -5.74 -23.17 13.39
C ARG A 32 -7.15 -22.85 13.84
N LYS A 33 -7.63 -23.52 14.89
CA LYS A 33 -8.96 -23.30 15.44
C LYS A 33 -9.06 -21.96 16.18
N ALA A 34 -8.04 -21.62 16.97
CA ALA A 34 -7.95 -20.32 17.63
C ALA A 34 -7.87 -19.18 16.61
N ALA A 35 -7.03 -19.31 15.58
CA ALA A 35 -6.93 -18.33 14.49
C ALA A 35 -8.25 -18.20 13.73
N SER A 36 -8.96 -19.30 13.45
CA SER A 36 -10.27 -19.26 12.79
C SER A 36 -11.34 -18.59 13.65
N ALA A 37 -11.30 -18.80 14.97
CA ALA A 37 -12.22 -18.16 15.91
C ALA A 37 -11.96 -16.65 16.01
N LEU A 38 -10.68 -16.23 16.08
CA LEU A 38 -10.31 -14.81 16.09
C LEU A 38 -10.66 -14.12 14.76
N ALA A 39 -10.39 -14.77 13.62
CA ALA A 39 -10.75 -14.25 12.30
C ALA A 39 -12.28 -14.14 12.11
N SER A 40 -13.05 -15.07 12.68
CA SER A 40 -14.51 -15.02 12.66
C SER A 40 -15.06 -13.88 13.53
N LEU A 41 -14.37 -13.52 14.62
CA LEU A 41 -14.71 -12.38 15.46
C LEU A 41 -14.39 -11.03 14.78
N ASP A 42 -13.28 -10.97 14.05
CA ASP A 42 -12.88 -9.80 13.23
C ASP A 42 -13.83 -9.61 12.03
N ALA A 43 -14.21 -10.71 11.37
CA ALA A 43 -15.20 -10.69 10.29
C ALA A 43 -16.64 -10.40 10.76
N ALA A 44 -16.95 -10.62 12.06
CA ALA A 44 -18.25 -10.27 12.64
C ALA A 44 -18.44 -8.75 12.86
N ALA A 45 -17.43 -7.92 12.59
CA ALA A 45 -17.44 -6.49 12.86
C ALA A 45 -18.23 -5.57 11.89
N PRO A 46 -19.08 -6.02 10.94
CA PRO A 46 -20.09 -5.12 10.36
C PRO A 46 -21.55 -5.49 10.67
N ASN A 47 -21.86 -6.72 11.12
CA ASN A 47 -23.25 -7.22 11.14
C ASN A 47 -23.88 -7.41 12.52
N ASP A 48 -23.14 -7.37 13.63
CA ASP A 48 -23.74 -7.26 14.99
C ASP A 48 -24.06 -5.79 15.35
N THR A 49 -24.30 -4.97 14.34
CA THR A 49 -24.58 -3.54 14.48
C THR A 49 -26.07 -3.28 14.70
N ASP A 50 -26.97 -4.26 14.79
CA ASP A 50 -28.42 -3.98 14.87
C ASP A 50 -28.83 -3.14 16.09
N LYS A 51 -28.02 -3.12 17.17
CA LYS A 51 -28.24 -2.22 18.33
C LYS A 51 -27.40 -0.93 18.29
N ALA A 52 -26.31 -0.90 17.53
CA ALA A 52 -25.45 0.28 17.38
C ALA A 52 -25.80 1.13 16.13
N ALA A 53 -26.51 0.55 15.16
CA ALA A 53 -26.84 1.15 13.86
C ALA A 53 -27.93 2.22 13.95
N GLN A 54 -28.69 2.27 15.05
CA GLN A 54 -29.77 3.26 15.19
C GLN A 54 -29.27 4.70 15.39
N ASN A 55 -27.98 4.89 15.66
CA ASN A 55 -27.36 6.21 15.79
C ASN A 55 -26.12 6.38 14.90
N ILE A 56 -25.98 5.59 13.83
CA ILE A 56 -24.87 5.72 12.89
C ILE A 56 -25.39 6.35 11.61
N ASP A 57 -24.96 7.58 11.34
CA ASP A 57 -25.21 8.24 10.05
C ASP A 57 -24.38 7.54 8.97
N GLN A 58 -25.03 6.60 8.28
CA GLN A 58 -24.43 5.83 7.18
C GLN A 58 -23.92 6.74 6.05
N ALA A 59 -24.48 7.94 5.87
CA ALA A 59 -23.99 8.90 4.88
C ALA A 59 -22.65 9.52 5.32
N ALA A 60 -22.49 9.81 6.61
CA ALA A 60 -21.21 10.26 7.17
C ALA A 60 -20.15 9.16 7.07
N VAL A 61 -20.51 7.90 7.34
CA VAL A 61 -19.60 6.75 7.20
C VAL A 61 -19.20 6.53 5.74
N ASN A 62 -20.15 6.52 4.80
CA ASN A 62 -19.85 6.36 3.38
C ASN A 62 -18.98 7.50 2.85
N LYS A 63 -19.19 8.73 3.34
CA LYS A 63 -18.36 9.88 2.98
C LYS A 63 -16.95 9.79 3.59
N ALA A 64 -16.84 9.35 4.84
CA ALA A 64 -15.56 9.15 5.50
C ALA A 64 -14.77 7.99 4.87
N MET A 65 -15.41 6.86 4.55
CA MET A 65 -14.79 5.72 3.87
C MET A 65 -14.44 6.03 2.41
N GLY A 66 -15.31 6.75 1.70
CA GLY A 66 -15.02 7.26 0.35
C GLY A 66 -13.87 8.27 0.34
N GLY A 67 -13.68 9.02 1.42
CA GLY A 67 -12.52 9.89 1.63
C GLY A 67 -11.27 9.17 2.12
N ALA A 68 -11.42 8.10 2.91
CA ALA A 68 -10.31 7.32 3.48
C ALA A 68 -9.71 6.31 2.51
N GLY A 69 -10.44 5.92 1.44
CA GLY A 69 -9.90 5.11 0.34
C GLY A 69 -8.90 5.88 -0.56
N GLY A 70 -8.73 7.19 -0.35
CA GLY A 70 -7.82 8.05 -1.08
C GLY A 70 -6.76 8.67 -0.16
N GLY A 71 -5.80 7.87 0.29
CA GLY A 71 -4.53 8.36 0.82
C GLY A 71 -4.56 8.74 2.31
N ALA A 72 -3.92 7.88 3.12
CA ALA A 72 -3.32 8.30 4.37
C ALA A 72 -2.24 9.37 4.06
N GLY A 73 -2.60 10.63 4.28
CA GLY A 73 -1.74 11.80 4.15
C GLY A 73 -2.47 13.00 4.71
N GLY A 74 -2.42 13.15 6.03
CA GLY A 74 -3.20 14.13 6.77
C GLY A 74 -2.78 15.58 6.55
N GLY A 75 -3.57 16.47 7.15
CA GLY A 75 -3.15 17.84 7.46
C GLY A 75 -3.78 18.90 6.59
N ALA A 76 -4.56 19.77 7.21
CA ALA A 76 -5.16 20.95 6.60
C ALA A 76 -4.11 21.94 6.05
N SER A 77 -4.54 22.64 5.00
CA SER A 77 -4.09 23.96 4.54
C SER A 77 -2.63 24.14 4.10
N HIS A 78 -2.40 24.07 2.78
CA HIS A 78 -1.85 25.24 2.08
C HIS A 78 -2.31 25.29 0.62
N GLU A 79 -2.46 26.52 0.16
CA GLU A 79 -2.97 27.02 -1.10
C GLU A 79 -2.15 26.51 -2.31
N THR A 80 -2.82 26.40 -3.45
CA THR A 80 -2.23 26.38 -4.80
C THR A 80 -1.54 25.10 -5.28
N ALA A 81 -2.35 24.14 -5.71
CA ALA A 81 -2.23 23.65 -7.07
C ALA A 81 -3.59 23.13 -7.49
N ALA A 82 -4.23 23.83 -8.42
CA ALA A 82 -5.39 23.34 -9.11
C ALA A 82 -5.12 21.88 -9.48
N ALA A 83 -5.91 20.95 -8.95
CA ALA A 83 -6.08 19.63 -9.53
C ALA A 83 -6.58 19.89 -10.94
N ALA A 84 -5.64 20.06 -11.87
CA ALA A 84 -5.93 20.31 -13.26
C ALA A 84 -6.85 19.15 -13.69
N PRO A 85 -7.93 19.46 -14.42
CA PRO A 85 -8.86 18.44 -14.86
C PRO A 85 -8.03 17.32 -15.48
N LYS A 86 -8.34 16.07 -15.12
CA LYS A 86 -7.76 14.85 -15.71
C LYS A 86 -8.04 14.89 -17.21
N LYS A 87 -7.30 15.73 -17.95
CA LYS A 87 -7.31 15.76 -19.40
C LYS A 87 -6.82 14.38 -19.76
N SER A 88 -7.60 13.67 -20.56
CA SER A 88 -7.15 12.49 -21.26
C SER A 88 -6.06 12.94 -22.23
N VAL A 89 -4.86 13.14 -21.69
CA VAL A 89 -3.66 13.45 -22.45
C VAL A 89 -3.39 12.24 -23.32
N LYS A 90 -3.45 12.44 -24.63
CA LYS A 90 -3.08 11.41 -25.62
C LYS A 90 -1.57 11.27 -25.53
N VAL A 91 -1.13 10.12 -25.06
CA VAL A 91 0.29 9.79 -24.93
C VAL A 91 0.66 8.88 -26.09
N ASP A 92 1.78 9.17 -26.77
CA ASP A 92 2.31 8.33 -27.83
C ASP A 92 2.95 7.05 -27.24
N ALA A 93 2.73 5.91 -27.88
CA ALA A 93 3.34 4.65 -27.50
C ALA A 93 4.87 4.67 -27.70
N ALA A 94 5.36 5.42 -28.70
CA ALA A 94 6.79 5.60 -28.95
C ALA A 94 7.46 6.34 -27.78
N ASP A 95 6.82 7.40 -27.27
CA ASP A 95 7.32 8.17 -26.13
C ASP A 95 7.33 7.32 -24.85
N VAL A 96 6.31 6.48 -24.65
CA VAL A 96 6.29 5.54 -23.51
C VAL A 96 7.45 4.54 -23.62
N SER A 97 7.71 3.97 -24.80
CA SER A 97 8.84 3.05 -25.00
C SER A 97 10.17 3.75 -24.74
N LEU A 98 10.35 4.96 -25.27
CA LEU A 98 11.56 5.75 -25.07
C LEU A 98 11.84 5.98 -23.59
N LEU A 99 10.83 6.36 -22.80
CA LEU A 99 11.00 6.60 -21.37
C LEU A 99 11.26 5.32 -20.58
N VAL A 100 10.66 4.20 -20.97
CA VAL A 100 10.95 2.89 -20.36
C VAL A 100 12.41 2.51 -20.60
N ASP A 101 12.90 2.66 -21.83
CA ASP A 101 14.25 2.23 -22.22
C ASP A 101 15.34 3.16 -21.68
N GLN A 102 15.14 4.48 -21.73
CA GLN A 102 16.16 5.47 -21.36
C GLN A 102 16.21 5.79 -19.87
N LEU A 103 15.05 5.82 -19.20
CA LEU A 103 14.96 6.15 -17.77
C LEU A 103 14.79 4.89 -16.90
N LEU A 104 14.79 3.70 -17.51
CA LEU A 104 14.59 2.41 -16.83
C LEU A 104 13.32 2.37 -15.96
N LEU A 105 12.27 3.08 -16.42
CA LEU A 105 11.01 3.15 -15.71
C LEU A 105 10.10 1.99 -16.11
N ALA A 106 9.33 1.47 -15.15
CA ALA A 106 8.25 0.56 -15.48
C ALA A 106 7.20 1.28 -16.36
N LYS A 107 6.62 0.57 -17.33
CA LYS A 107 5.58 1.08 -18.25
C LYS A 107 4.49 1.95 -17.58
N PRO A 108 3.90 1.58 -16.42
CA PRO A 108 2.92 2.44 -15.76
C PRO A 108 3.50 3.80 -15.32
N LYS A 109 4.73 3.82 -14.77
CA LYS A 109 5.40 5.05 -14.32
C LYS A 109 5.79 5.95 -15.48
N ALA A 110 6.24 5.38 -16.61
CA ALA A 110 6.51 6.16 -17.82
C ALA A 110 5.23 6.83 -18.36
N THR A 111 4.10 6.12 -18.37
CA THR A 111 2.82 6.71 -18.81
C THR A 111 2.30 7.80 -17.86
N GLU A 112 2.56 7.66 -16.57
CA GLU A 112 2.20 8.67 -15.56
C GLU A 112 3.04 9.94 -15.73
N LEU A 113 4.36 9.78 -15.91
CA LEU A 113 5.28 10.89 -16.15
C LEU A 113 4.87 11.67 -17.42
N LEU A 114 4.56 10.98 -18.52
CA LEU A 114 4.07 11.65 -19.74
C LEU A 114 2.74 12.37 -19.51
N LYS A 115 1.78 11.78 -18.78
CA LYS A 115 0.51 12.45 -18.48
C LYS A 115 0.69 13.68 -17.60
N ALA A 116 1.64 13.67 -16.67
CA ALA A 116 1.96 14.81 -15.80
C ALA A 116 2.57 15.99 -16.59
N HIS A 117 3.17 15.72 -17.75
CA HIS A 117 3.85 16.71 -18.58
C HIS A 117 3.19 16.91 -19.94
N ASP A 118 1.85 16.83 -20.01
CA ASP A 118 1.04 17.09 -21.21
C ASP A 118 1.35 16.19 -22.42
N GLY A 119 1.99 15.03 -22.19
CA GLY A 119 2.40 14.09 -23.22
C GLY A 119 3.72 14.47 -23.91
N ASP A 120 4.44 15.47 -23.40
CA ASP A 120 5.71 15.92 -23.94
C ASP A 120 6.88 15.15 -23.29
N ALA A 121 7.49 14.24 -24.07
CA ALA A 121 8.63 13.44 -23.63
C ALA A 121 9.85 14.28 -23.25
N VAL A 122 10.13 15.39 -23.96
CA VAL A 122 11.30 16.23 -23.69
C VAL A 122 11.10 16.99 -22.38
N LYS A 123 9.90 17.55 -22.17
CA LYS A 123 9.53 18.22 -20.92
C LYS A 123 9.57 17.23 -19.74
N ALA A 124 9.04 16.02 -19.94
CA ALA A 124 9.07 14.95 -18.95
C ALA A 124 10.49 14.53 -18.57
N MET A 125 11.35 14.24 -19.55
CA MET A 125 12.74 13.84 -19.29
C MET A 125 13.54 14.94 -18.61
N ARG A 126 13.36 16.20 -19.02
CA ARG A 126 14.00 17.36 -18.37
C ARG A 126 13.55 17.54 -16.93
N ALA A 127 12.25 17.40 -16.67
CA ALA A 127 11.71 17.48 -15.32
C ALA A 127 12.22 16.32 -14.45
N TYR A 128 12.33 15.12 -15.00
CA TYR A 128 12.79 13.93 -14.28
C TYR A 128 14.25 14.03 -13.80
N VAL A 129 15.15 14.60 -14.62
CA VAL A 129 16.56 14.78 -14.21
C VAL A 129 16.80 16.02 -13.35
N ALA A 130 15.87 16.96 -13.34
CA ALA A 130 15.94 18.16 -12.49
C ALA A 130 15.26 17.97 -11.12
N ALA A 131 14.49 16.90 -10.97
CA ALA A 131 13.86 16.47 -9.72
C ALA A 131 14.85 15.70 -8.84
#